data_AF-A0AAE9IHT4-F1
#
_entry.id   AF-A0AAE9IHT4-F1
#
_cell.length_a   1.000
_cell.length_b   1.000
_cell.length_c   1.000
_cell.angle_alpha   90.00
_cell.angle_beta   90.00
_cell.angle_gamma   90.00
#
_symmetry.space_group_name_H-M   'P 1'
#
loop_
_entity.id
_entity.type
_entity.pdbx_description
1 polymer ?
#
loop_
_entity_poly.entity_id
_entity_poly.type
_entity_poly.pdbx_seq_one_letter_code
_entity_poly.pdbx_strand_id
1 'polypeptide(L)'
;MLPRQETPGRFVIQDIKAGAYLRHDGTGLDHPYDDVESVEEATVWRTLEHVSYVLWWYVDMNGSYRIINLDTGDRFVKNKARGIPYVMPEPYNPELLQGENKLG
;
A
#
# COMPACT_ATOMS: atom_id res chain seq x y z
N MET A 1 9.02 -24.40 -3.35
CA MET A 1 8.25 -23.39 -2.59
C MET A 1 6.90 -23.30 -3.25
N LEU A 2 5.80 -23.46 -2.50
CA LEU A 2 4.47 -23.20 -3.04
C LEU A 2 4.39 -21.70 -3.39
N PRO A 3 3.83 -21.30 -4.54
CA PRO A 3 3.61 -19.89 -4.82
C PRO A 3 2.77 -19.31 -3.69
N ARG A 4 3.18 -18.17 -3.12
CA ARG A 4 2.31 -17.43 -2.19
C ARG A 4 1.01 -17.16 -2.95
N GLN A 5 -0.11 -17.60 -2.39
CA GLN A 5 -1.42 -17.32 -2.95
C GLN A 5 -1.59 -15.80 -2.94
N GLU A 6 -1.68 -15.20 -4.13
CA GLU A 6 -1.89 -13.76 -4.27
C GLU A 6 -3.34 -13.43 -3.95
N THR A 7 -3.55 -12.25 -3.36
CA THR A 7 -4.86 -11.71 -3.03
C THR A 7 -5.34 -10.84 -4.20
N PRO A 8 -6.27 -11.31 -5.04
CA PRO A 8 -6.71 -10.57 -6.21
C PRO A 8 -7.59 -9.37 -5.85
N GLY A 9 -7.60 -8.36 -6.72
CA GLY A 9 -8.47 -7.19 -6.59
C GLY A 9 -8.05 -6.05 -7.53
N ARG A 10 -8.68 -4.89 -7.39
CA ARG A 10 -8.24 -3.65 -8.03
C ARG A 10 -7.73 -2.69 -6.98
N PHE A 11 -6.45 -2.41 -7.00
CA PHE A 11 -5.81 -1.59 -5.97
C PHE A 11 -5.22 -0.32 -6.57
N VAL A 12 -5.27 0.77 -5.81
CA VAL A 12 -4.56 2.03 -6.09
C VAL A 12 -3.78 2.47 -4.86
N ILE A 13 -2.80 3.37 -5.05
CA ILE A 13 -2.06 4.02 -3.95
C ILE A 13 -2.47 5.49 -3.89
N GLN A 14 -2.74 5.98 -2.68
CA GLN A 14 -3.11 7.37 -2.41
C GLN A 14 -2.14 8.00 -1.40
N ASP A 15 -1.68 9.22 -1.66
CA ASP A 15 -1.10 10.10 -0.65
C ASP A 15 -2.18 10.52 0.34
N ILE A 16 -1.99 10.19 1.61
CA ILE A 16 -2.97 10.46 2.66
C ILE A 16 -3.13 11.96 2.92
N LYS A 17 -2.05 12.75 2.79
CA LYS A 17 -2.04 14.19 3.05
C LYS A 17 -2.60 14.98 1.88
N ALA A 18 -2.13 14.69 0.67
CA ALA A 18 -2.55 15.43 -0.52
C ALA A 18 -3.90 14.95 -1.07
N GLY A 19 -4.29 13.72 -0.77
CA GLY A 19 -5.48 13.08 -1.35
C GLY A 19 -5.28 12.62 -2.80
N ALA A 20 -4.12 12.89 -3.39
CA ALA A 20 -3.73 12.49 -4.74
C ALA A 20 -3.43 10.98 -4.83
N TYR A 21 -3.57 10.43 -6.02
CA TYR A 21 -3.30 9.04 -6.34
C TYR A 21 -2.01 8.93 -7.16
N LEU A 22 -1.35 7.77 -7.09
CA LEU A 22 -0.15 7.53 -7.88
C LEU A 22 -0.47 6.94 -9.25
N ARG A 23 0.12 7.54 -10.28
CA ARG A 23 0.16 7.02 -11.65
C ARG A 23 1.60 6.72 -12.04
N HIS A 24 1.90 5.48 -12.41
CA HIS A 24 3.18 5.12 -12.99
C HIS A 24 3.37 5.83 -14.34
N ASP A 25 4.44 6.60 -14.49
CA ASP A 25 4.71 7.43 -15.67
C ASP A 25 5.29 6.63 -16.86
N GLY A 26 5.73 5.40 -16.60
CA GLY A 26 6.28 4.48 -17.59
C GLY A 26 7.80 4.58 -17.74
N THR A 27 8.45 5.41 -16.93
CA THR A 27 9.90 5.57 -16.90
C THR A 27 10.57 4.52 -16.00
N GLY A 28 11.88 4.34 -16.18
CA GLY A 28 12.71 3.52 -15.30
C GLY A 28 13.46 4.32 -14.23
N LEU A 29 12.94 5.50 -13.87
CA LEU A 29 13.56 6.40 -12.88
C LEU A 29 13.33 5.89 -11.45
N ASP A 30 14.08 6.44 -10.48
CA ASP A 30 13.96 6.09 -9.05
C ASP A 30 12.58 6.46 -8.45
N HIS A 31 11.87 7.41 -9.09
CA HIS A 31 10.52 7.86 -8.71
C HIS A 31 9.60 7.93 -9.93
N PRO A 32 9.19 6.79 -10.52
CA PRO A 32 8.47 6.76 -11.80
C PRO A 32 6.96 6.99 -11.60
N TYR A 33 6.57 7.88 -10.68
CA TYR A 33 5.17 8.10 -10.32
C TYR A 33 4.83 9.58 -10.26
N ASP A 34 3.75 9.94 -10.97
CA ASP A 34 3.10 11.23 -10.88
C ASP A 34 1.93 11.18 -9.88
N ASP A 35 1.67 12.31 -9.23
CA ASP A 35 0.43 12.54 -8.49
C ASP A 35 -0.69 12.91 -9.47
N VAL A 36 -1.84 12.25 -9.35
CA VAL A 36 -3.05 12.53 -10.12
C VAL A 36 -4.25 12.73 -9.20
N GLU A 37 -5.24 13.51 -9.63
CA GLU A 37 -6.37 13.90 -8.78
C GLU A 37 -7.49 12.85 -8.71
N SER A 38 -7.48 11.87 -9.61
CA SER A 38 -8.59 10.92 -9.80
C SER A 38 -8.12 9.45 -9.79
N VAL A 39 -9.04 8.54 -9.43
CA VAL A 39 -8.79 7.10 -9.46
C VAL A 39 -8.70 6.60 -10.90
N GLU A 40 -9.43 7.22 -11.81
CA GLU A 40 -9.49 6.90 -13.24
C GLU A 40 -8.14 7.10 -13.94
N GLU A 41 -7.34 8.06 -13.46
CA GLU A 41 -5.99 8.33 -13.96
C GLU A 41 -4.90 7.54 -13.22
N ALA A 42 -5.23 6.98 -12.05
CA ALA A 42 -4.28 6.25 -11.22
C ALA A 42 -3.88 4.92 -11.85
N THR A 43 -2.69 4.43 -11.51
CA THR A 43 -2.31 3.06 -11.87
C THR A 43 -3.10 2.07 -11.02
N VAL A 44 -3.69 1.07 -11.68
CA VAL A 44 -4.46 0.02 -11.02
C VAL A 44 -3.68 -1.29 -11.00
N TRP A 45 -3.37 -1.78 -9.80
CA TRP A 45 -2.73 -3.06 -9.58
C TRP A 45 -3.76 -4.17 -9.38
N ARG A 46 -3.39 -5.40 -9.73
CA ARG A 46 -4.29 -6.56 -9.73
C ARG A 46 -4.21 -7.46 -8.50
N THR A 47 -3.18 -7.27 -7.68
CA THR A 47 -2.97 -8.07 -6.46
C THR A 47 -2.47 -7.19 -5.32
N LEU A 48 -2.87 -7.53 -4.10
CA LEU A 48 -2.47 -6.79 -2.90
C LEU A 48 -0.96 -6.88 -2.70
N GLU A 49 -0.35 -8.02 -2.99
CA GLU A 49 1.07 -8.30 -2.79
C GLU A 49 1.94 -7.42 -3.71
N HIS A 50 1.54 -7.25 -4.98
CA HIS A 50 2.26 -6.41 -5.91
C HIS A 50 2.18 -4.94 -5.50
N VAL A 51 0.98 -4.42 -5.21
CA VAL A 51 0.84 -3.03 -4.78
C VAL A 51 1.50 -2.77 -3.42
N SER A 52 1.55 -3.76 -2.53
CA SER A 52 2.29 -3.69 -1.25
C SER A 52 3.79 -3.58 -1.45
N TYR A 53 4.34 -4.27 -2.45
CA TYR A 53 5.73 -4.15 -2.83
C TYR A 53 6.05 -2.76 -3.40
N VAL A 54 5.19 -2.24 -4.28
CA VAL A 54 5.31 -0.87 -4.83
C VAL A 54 5.24 0.18 -3.72
N LEU A 55 4.23 0.08 -2.86
CA LEU A 55 4.07 0.94 -1.69
C LEU A 55 5.33 0.89 -0.83
N TRP A 56 5.88 -0.29 -0.54
CA TRP A 56 7.12 -0.40 0.23
C TRP A 56 8.29 0.34 -0.43
N TRP A 57 8.49 0.15 -1.74
CA TRP A 57 9.55 0.80 -2.53
C TRP A 57 9.43 2.33 -2.51
N TYR A 58 8.21 2.86 -2.59
CA TYR A 58 7.95 4.29 -2.70
C TYR A 58 7.89 5.01 -1.33
N VAL A 59 7.36 4.34 -0.30
CA VAL A 59 7.04 4.96 1.01
C VAL A 59 8.23 5.21 1.91
N ASP A 60 9.35 4.48 1.77
CA ASP A 60 10.51 4.76 2.62
C ASP A 60 11.19 6.11 2.32
N MET A 61 10.84 6.78 1.21
CA MET A 61 11.51 8.03 0.82
C MET A 61 10.63 9.28 0.77
N ASN A 62 9.30 9.21 0.58
CA ASN A 62 8.53 10.41 0.19
C ASN A 62 7.33 10.82 1.06
N GLY A 63 6.67 9.95 1.84
CA GLY A 63 5.43 10.38 2.49
C GLY A 63 4.58 9.34 3.19
N SER A 64 3.35 9.72 3.53
CA SER A 64 2.35 8.84 4.15
C SER A 64 1.34 8.39 3.10
N TYR A 65 1.43 7.14 2.68
CA TYR A 65 0.59 6.58 1.63
C TYR A 65 -0.26 5.42 2.15
N ARG A 66 -1.38 5.17 1.48
CA ARG A 66 -2.23 3.99 1.69
C ARG A 66 -2.56 3.30 0.37
N ILE A 67 -2.85 2.02 0.44
CA ILE A 67 -3.49 1.24 -0.61
C ILE A 67 -4.99 1.30 -0.40
N ILE A 68 -5.75 1.41 -1.48
CA ILE A 68 -7.22 1.31 -1.47
C ILE A 68 -7.62 0.16 -2.40
N ASN A 69 -8.41 -0.79 -1.90
CA ASN A 69 -9.08 -1.78 -2.74
C ASN A 69 -10.36 -1.14 -3.30
N LEU A 70 -10.40 -0.95 -4.62
CA LEU A 70 -11.54 -0.36 -5.33
C LEU A 70 -12.77 -1.27 -5.38
N ASP A 71 -12.60 -2.58 -5.14
CA ASP A 71 -13.69 -3.54 -5.16
C ASP A 71 -14.44 -3.59 -3.82
N THR A 72 -13.72 -3.41 -2.70
CA THR A 72 -14.29 -3.54 -1.34
C THR A 72 -14.33 -2.23 -0.57
N GLY A 73 -13.54 -1.24 -0.97
CA GLY A 73 -13.31 -0.01 -0.21
C GLY A 73 -12.30 -0.18 0.94
N ASP A 74 -11.74 -1.38 1.12
CA ASP A 74 -10.73 -1.64 2.16
C ASP A 74 -9.49 -0.79 1.95
N ARG A 75 -8.86 -0.41 3.06
CA ARG A 75 -7.69 0.46 3.06
C ARG A 75 -6.56 -0.23 3.81
N PHE A 76 -5.35 -0.11 3.28
CA PHE A 76 -4.17 -0.71 3.89
C PHE A 76 -3.03 0.29 3.96
N VAL A 77 -2.25 0.23 5.04
CA VAL A 77 -1.05 1.05 5.24
C VAL A 77 0.16 0.15 5.46
N LYS A 78 1.36 0.66 5.20
CA LYS A 78 2.61 -0.05 5.49
C LYS A 78 2.71 -0.37 6.98
N ASN A 79 2.97 -1.63 7.32
CA ASN A 79 3.32 -2.01 8.67
C ASN A 79 4.79 -1.66 8.91
N LYS A 80 5.07 -0.54 9.59
CA LYS A 80 6.44 -0.08 9.85
C LYS A 80 7.22 -0.97 10.84
N ALA A 81 6.53 -1.81 11.61
CA ALA A 81 7.15 -2.74 12.56
C ALA A 81 7.58 -4.06 11.89
N ARG A 82 7.09 -4.35 10.68
CA ARG A 82 7.45 -5.53 9.89
C ARG A 82 8.20 -5.10 8.63
N GLY A 83 9.12 -5.95 8.16
CA GLY A 83 9.88 -5.70 6.94
C GLY A 83 9.02 -5.81 5.66
N ILE A 84 9.71 -5.99 4.54
CA ILE A 84 9.13 -6.07 3.20
C ILE A 84 8.25 -7.33 3.04
N PRO A 85 7.13 -7.29 2.30
CA PRO A 85 6.22 -6.19 1.99
C PRO A 85 4.95 -6.32 2.83
N TYR A 86 5.02 -6.05 4.13
CA TYR A 86 3.86 -6.21 5.01
C TYR A 86 3.02 -4.94 5.09
N VAL A 87 1.74 -5.05 4.71
CA VAL A 87 0.71 -4.02 4.89
C VAL A 87 -0.33 -4.48 5.91
N MET A 88 -1.12 -3.55 6.42
CA MET A 88 -2.16 -3.82 7.41
C MET A 88 -3.41 -2.96 7.21
N PRO A 89 -4.59 -3.44 7.63
CA PRO A 89 -5.84 -2.68 7.47
C PRO A 89 -5.83 -1.33 8.20
N GLU A 90 -6.49 -0.32 7.61
CA GLU A 90 -6.76 0.99 8.19
C GLU A 90 -8.22 1.05 8.71
N PRO A 91 -8.50 1.64 9.90
CA PRO A 91 -7.58 2.33 10.79
C PRO A 91 -6.58 1.39 11.46
N TYR A 92 -5.30 1.79 11.43
CA TYR A 92 -4.25 1.12 12.19
C TYR A 92 -4.42 1.46 13.68
N ASN A 93 -4.72 0.45 14.50
CA ASN A 93 -4.65 0.58 15.95
C ASN A 93 -3.33 -0.05 16.47
N PRO A 94 -2.31 0.75 16.80
CA PRO A 94 -1.03 0.24 17.33
C PRO A 94 -1.17 -0.49 18.67
N GLU A 95 -2.25 -0.27 19.43
CA GLU A 95 -2.47 -0.94 20.72
C GLU A 95 -2.83 -2.42 20.58
N LEU A 96 -3.38 -2.85 19.43
CA LEU A 96 -3.69 -4.27 19.16
C LEU A 96 -2.44 -5.14 18.99
N LEU A 97 -1.27 -4.55 18.71
CA LEU A 97 0.02 -5.27 18.64
C LEU A 97 0.76 -5.32 19.98
N GLN A 98 0.38 -4.48 20.96
CA GLN A 98 0.97 -4.51 22.30
C GLN A 98 0.34 -5.58 23.21
N GLY A 99 -0.74 -6.22 22.76
CA GLY A 99 -1.44 -7.29 23.49
C GLY A 99 -0.80 -8.69 23.38
N GLU A 100 0.04 -8.95 22.37
CA GLU A 100 0.61 -10.28 22.13
C GLU A 100 1.95 -10.54 22.86
N ASN A 101 2.41 -9.61 23.71
CA ASN A 101 3.65 -9.77 24.50
C ASN A 101 3.43 -9.56 26.00
N LYS A 102 2.27 -10.03 26.52
CA LYS A 102 2.02 -10.14 27.96
C LYS A 102 1.27 -11.42 28.34
N LEU A 103 1.76 -12.58 27.93
CA LEU A 103 1.42 -13.85 28.57
C LEU A 103 2.62 -14.80 28.52
N GLY A 104 3.23 -15.03 29.70
CA GLY A 104 4.17 -16.13 29.95
C GLY A 104 5.53 -15.69 30.43
#